data_AF-A0A6G7LWU9-F1
#
_entry.id   AF-A0A6G7LWU9-F1
#
_cell.length_a   1.000
_cell.length_b   1.000
_cell.length_c   1.000
_cell.angle_alpha   90.00
_cell.angle_beta   90.00
_cell.angle_gamma   90.00
#
_symmetry.space_group_name_H-M   'P 1'
#
loop_
_entity.id
_entity.type
_entity.pdbx_description
1 polymer ?
#
loop_
_entity_poly.entity_id
_entity_poly.type
_entity_poly.pdbx_seq_one_letter_code
_entity_poly.pdbx_strand_id
1 'polypeptide(L)'
;MPSLAVEISGSIRANYSIKDFSDASKATGGDFDFNTLGIKLSQDFEDYGFVAEYRFADGYDYLKNGYAYWNANEDLTLQLGVVNKAFGNKNFASHNWWYSLNYYLGFEDDYGVGFNINHKFNNFETDFSFIQSSLYKGSDYRNFAGTIGSGTVNGTTYTQST
;
A
#
# COMPACT_ATOMS: atom_id res chain seq x y z
N MET A 1 4.41 -32.36 -4.28
CA MET A 1 4.56 -31.60 -3.02
C MET A 1 4.58 -30.13 -3.39
N PRO A 2 3.88 -29.26 -2.67
CA PRO A 2 4.00 -27.82 -2.89
C PRO A 2 5.45 -27.37 -2.66
N SER A 3 5.88 -26.37 -3.42
CA SER A 3 7.19 -25.73 -3.22
C SER A 3 7.20 -25.03 -1.86
N LEU A 4 8.31 -25.10 -1.13
CA LEU A 4 8.55 -24.29 0.07
C LEU A 4 9.39 -23.04 -0.25
N ALA A 5 9.76 -22.84 -1.52
CA ALA A 5 10.66 -21.78 -1.93
C ALA A 5 9.91 -20.45 -2.03
N VAL A 6 10.24 -19.50 -1.17
CA VAL A 6 9.73 -18.12 -1.18
C VAL A 6 10.17 -17.40 -2.45
N GLU A 7 9.21 -16.77 -3.14
CA GLU A 7 9.49 -15.87 -4.25
C GLU A 7 9.92 -14.50 -3.72
N ILE A 8 11.00 -13.96 -4.32
CA ILE A 8 11.48 -12.61 -4.07
C ILE A 8 11.33 -11.80 -5.36
N SER A 9 10.57 -10.72 -5.31
CA SER A 9 10.37 -9.76 -6.40
C SER A 9 10.50 -8.32 -5.88
N GLY A 10 10.28 -7.32 -6.73
CA GLY A 10 10.46 -5.94 -6.32
C GLY A 10 10.26 -4.91 -7.42
N SER A 11 10.50 -3.65 -7.08
CA SER A 11 10.44 -2.52 -8.01
C SER A 11 11.46 -1.45 -7.64
N ILE A 12 11.93 -0.69 -8.63
CA ILE A 12 12.79 0.47 -8.43
C ILE A 12 12.16 1.66 -9.14
N ARG A 13 12.18 2.84 -8.50
CA ARG A 13 11.77 4.11 -9.08
C ARG A 13 12.87 5.15 -8.88
N ALA A 14 13.27 5.76 -9.98
CA ALA A 14 14.12 6.94 -10.02
C ALA A 14 13.59 7.89 -11.11
N ASN A 15 13.79 9.19 -10.91
CA ASN A 15 13.37 10.24 -11.82
C ASN A 15 14.56 11.09 -12.23
N TYR A 16 14.50 11.60 -13.46
CA TYR A 16 15.41 12.62 -13.95
C TYR A 16 14.60 13.80 -14.47
N SER A 17 14.96 15.02 -14.08
CA SER A 17 14.25 16.23 -14.50
C SER A 17 15.20 17.32 -14.96
N ILE A 18 14.79 18.06 -15.99
CA ILE A 18 15.46 19.30 -16.40
C ILE A 18 14.46 20.42 -16.13
N LYS A 19 14.86 21.36 -15.29
CA LYS A 19 14.01 22.50 -14.90
C LYS A 19 14.47 23.74 -15.65
N ASP A 20 13.79 24.08 -16.75
CA ASP A 20 14.17 25.20 -17.62
C ASP A 20 14.19 26.57 -16.89
N PHE A 21 13.35 26.70 -15.85
CA PHE A 21 13.26 27.90 -15.00
C PHE A 21 14.31 27.93 -13.87
N SER A 22 15.12 26.88 -13.68
CA SER A 22 16.15 26.81 -12.63
C SER A 22 17.55 26.86 -13.24
N ASP A 23 18.26 27.96 -13.00
CA ASP A 23 19.66 28.10 -13.48
C ASP A 23 20.59 27.08 -12.81
N ALA A 24 20.30 26.66 -11.58
CA ALA A 24 21.04 25.60 -10.89
C ALA A 24 20.87 24.24 -11.59
N SER A 25 19.65 23.85 -11.95
CA SER A 25 19.37 22.57 -12.64
C SER A 25 19.98 22.55 -14.04
N LYS A 26 19.92 23.68 -14.77
CA LYS A 26 20.59 23.81 -16.07
C LYS A 26 22.12 23.71 -15.94
N ALA A 27 22.71 24.28 -14.89
CA ALA A 27 24.15 24.23 -14.65
C ALA A 27 24.67 22.82 -14.31
N THR A 28 23.83 21.98 -13.69
CA THR A 28 24.15 20.57 -13.40
C THR A 28 23.71 19.61 -14.52
N GLY A 29 23.04 20.12 -15.57
CA GLY A 29 22.52 19.33 -16.69
C GLY A 29 21.17 18.66 -16.42
N GLY A 30 20.65 18.79 -15.20
CA GLY A 30 19.41 18.19 -14.70
C GLY A 30 19.56 17.73 -13.24
N ASP A 31 18.46 17.24 -12.68
CA ASP A 31 18.36 16.71 -11.33
C ASP A 31 18.00 15.21 -11.42
N PHE A 32 18.78 14.36 -10.74
CA PHE A 32 18.51 12.93 -10.62
C PHE A 32 18.04 12.60 -9.20
N ASP A 33 16.86 12.01 -9.08
CA ASP A 33 16.22 11.69 -7.82
C ASP A 33 15.94 10.18 -7.74
N PHE A 34 16.56 9.48 -6.79
CA PHE A 34 16.13 8.13 -6.45
C PHE A 34 14.92 8.22 -5.52
N ASN A 35 13.83 7.53 -5.84
CA ASN A 35 12.59 7.67 -5.08
C ASN A 35 12.27 6.46 -4.21
N THR A 36 12.37 5.24 -4.76
CA THR A 36 11.94 4.05 -4.02
C THR A 36 12.59 2.76 -4.54
N LEU A 37 12.94 1.86 -3.62
CA LEU A 37 13.20 0.43 -3.85
C LEU A 37 12.17 -0.37 -3.06
N GLY A 38 11.33 -1.14 -3.74
CA GLY A 38 10.40 -2.09 -3.14
C GLY A 38 10.94 -3.52 -3.20
N ILE A 39 10.88 -4.23 -2.08
CA ILE A 39 11.17 -5.66 -1.99
C ILE A 39 9.88 -6.37 -1.60
N LYS A 40 9.47 -7.34 -2.42
CA LYS A 40 8.26 -8.14 -2.21
C LYS A 40 8.64 -9.60 -2.01
N LEU A 41 8.04 -10.22 -0.99
CA LEU A 41 8.11 -11.64 -0.70
C LEU A 41 6.72 -12.25 -0.87
N SER A 42 6.63 -13.40 -1.51
CA SER A 42 5.38 -14.15 -1.59
C SER A 42 5.60 -15.64 -1.58
N GLN A 43 4.61 -16.37 -1.05
CA GLN A 43 4.59 -17.82 -1.14
C GLN A 43 3.19 -18.39 -1.13
N ASP A 44 2.97 -19.35 -2.02
CA ASP A 44 1.74 -20.14 -2.14
C ASP A 44 1.93 -21.57 -1.62
N PHE A 45 1.02 -21.99 -0.74
CA PHE A 45 0.88 -23.33 -0.17
C PHE A 45 -0.51 -23.88 -0.51
N GLU A 46 -0.79 -24.04 -1.81
CA GLU A 46 -2.07 -24.53 -2.34
C GLU A 46 -3.24 -23.62 -1.94
N ASP A 47 -3.93 -23.92 -0.84
CA ASP A 47 -5.08 -23.15 -0.38
C ASP A 47 -4.71 -21.90 0.42
N TYR A 48 -3.49 -21.77 0.93
CA TYR A 48 -3.09 -20.61 1.74
C TYR A 48 -1.71 -20.11 1.34
N GLY A 49 -1.38 -18.88 1.75
CA GLY A 49 -0.11 -18.27 1.41
C GLY A 49 0.12 -16.97 2.13
N PHE A 50 1.18 -16.26 1.76
CA PHE A 50 1.44 -14.93 2.26
C PHE A 50 2.05 -14.02 1.20
N VAL A 51 1.86 -12.72 1.40
CA VAL A 51 2.50 -11.65 0.65
C VAL A 51 2.97 -10.58 1.62
N ALA A 52 4.18 -10.05 1.42
CA ALA A 52 4.66 -8.86 2.11
C ALA A 52 5.51 -7.99 1.18
N GLU A 53 5.34 -6.67 1.23
CA GLU A 53 6.15 -5.71 0.49
C GLU A 53 6.67 -4.62 1.42
N TYR A 54 7.98 -4.45 1.47
CA TYR A 54 8.66 -3.37 2.19
C TYR A 54 9.30 -2.41 1.19
N ARG A 55 9.21 -1.11 1.45
CA ARG A 55 9.70 -0.06 0.58
C ARG A 55 10.72 0.79 1.31
N PHE A 56 11.89 0.92 0.68
CA PHE A 56 12.88 1.94 1.00
C PHE A 56 12.60 3.14 0.14
N ALA A 57 12.17 4.26 0.72
CA ALA A 57 11.80 5.45 -0.04
C ALA A 57 12.54 6.69 0.46
N ASP A 58 12.69 7.66 -0.43
CA ASP A 58 13.30 8.93 -0.08
C ASP A 58 12.48 9.63 1.02
N GLY A 59 13.11 9.87 2.16
CA GLY A 59 12.50 10.44 3.37
C GLY A 59 12.03 9.43 4.42
N TYR A 60 11.56 8.24 4.04
CA TYR A 60 11.16 7.20 5.01
C TYR A 60 10.99 5.81 4.38
N ASP A 61 11.22 4.79 5.21
CA ASP A 61 10.96 3.39 4.85
C ASP A 61 9.68 2.87 5.52
N TYR A 62 8.96 1.99 4.83
CA TYR A 62 7.67 1.50 5.29
C TYR A 62 7.29 0.12 4.73
N LEU A 63 6.56 -0.64 5.53
CA LEU A 63 5.84 -1.82 5.10
C LEU A 63 4.60 -1.34 4.34
N LYS A 64 4.52 -1.67 3.05
CA LYS A 64 3.38 -1.32 2.21
C LYS A 64 2.20 -2.24 2.53
N ASN A 65 2.43 -3.55 2.50
CA ASN A 65 1.45 -4.57 2.80
C ASN A 65 2.13 -5.81 3.36
N GLY A 66 1.36 -6.66 4.03
CA GLY A 66 1.89 -7.82 4.73
C GLY A 66 0.76 -8.65 5.31
N TYR A 67 0.28 -9.65 4.59
CA TYR A 67 -0.84 -10.47 5.00
C TYR A 67 -0.65 -11.92 4.62
N ALA A 68 -1.26 -12.80 5.43
CA ALA A 68 -1.52 -14.18 5.03
C ALA A 68 -2.91 -14.26 4.40
N TYR A 69 -3.11 -15.21 3.50
CA TYR A 69 -4.42 -15.49 2.92
C TYR A 69 -4.74 -16.97 2.95
N TRP A 70 -6.03 -17.26 2.90
CA TRP A 70 -6.58 -18.60 2.76
C TRP A 70 -7.75 -18.55 1.77
N ASN A 71 -7.64 -19.31 0.69
CA ASN A 71 -8.69 -19.63 -0.26
C ASN A 71 -9.57 -20.72 0.37
N ALA A 72 -10.69 -20.32 0.96
CA ALA A 72 -11.64 -21.25 1.53
C ALA A 72 -12.31 -22.11 0.45
N ASN A 73 -12.40 -21.58 -0.78
CA ASN A 73 -12.75 -22.28 -2.01
C ASN A 73 -12.34 -21.40 -3.22
N GLU A 74 -12.71 -21.81 -4.44
CA GLU A 74 -12.41 -21.11 -5.69
C GLU A 74 -12.95 -19.67 -5.76
N ASP A 75 -14.02 -19.39 -5.01
CA ASP A 75 -14.77 -18.13 -5.05
C ASP A 75 -14.55 -17.26 -3.80
N LEU A 76 -13.93 -17.78 -2.73
CA LEU A 76 -13.83 -17.12 -1.43
C LEU A 76 -12.41 -17.12 -0.88
N THR A 77 -11.82 -15.92 -0.78
CA THR A 77 -10.50 -15.71 -0.16
C THR A 77 -10.64 -14.86 1.10
N LEU A 78 -9.98 -15.29 2.17
CA LEU A 78 -9.81 -14.55 3.42
C LEU A 78 -8.38 -14.06 3.52
N GLN A 79 -8.17 -12.82 3.95
CA GLN A 79 -6.84 -12.25 4.19
C GLN A 79 -6.76 -11.66 5.59
N LEU A 80 -5.62 -11.82 6.26
CA LEU A 80 -5.40 -11.30 7.61
C LEU A 80 -3.99 -10.70 7.73
N GLY A 81 -3.91 -9.48 8.26
CA GLY A 81 -2.65 -8.77 8.48
C GLY A 81 -2.76 -7.31 8.09
N VAL A 82 -1.72 -6.78 7.45
CA VAL A 82 -1.72 -5.47 6.80
C VAL A 82 -2.34 -5.62 5.41
N VAL A 83 -3.65 -5.40 5.35
CA VAL A 83 -4.48 -5.61 4.17
C VAL A 83 -4.92 -4.28 3.56
N ASN A 84 -5.18 -4.29 2.25
CA ASN A 84 -5.72 -3.12 1.55
C ASN A 84 -7.17 -2.86 1.95
N LYS A 85 -7.57 -1.61 2.13
CA LYS A 85 -8.97 -1.25 2.38
C LYS A 85 -9.76 -1.39 1.08
N ALA A 86 -10.93 -2.04 1.11
CA ALA A 86 -11.83 -2.22 -0.04
C ALA A 86 -12.54 -0.92 -0.46
N PHE A 87 -11.80 0.18 -0.63
CA PHE A 87 -12.31 1.46 -1.06
C PHE A 87 -11.30 2.14 -1.99
N GLY A 88 -11.76 2.65 -3.14
CA GLY A 88 -10.89 3.10 -4.23
C GLY A 88 -10.67 2.04 -5.32
N ASN A 89 -10.16 2.46 -6.48
CA ASN A 89 -9.98 1.58 -7.64
C ASN A 89 -8.73 0.69 -7.47
N LYS A 90 -8.92 -0.58 -7.10
CA LYS A 90 -7.83 -1.58 -6.96
C LYS A 90 -7.00 -1.80 -8.22
N ASN A 91 -7.57 -1.59 -9.42
CA ASN A 91 -6.99 -2.03 -10.69
C ASN A 91 -6.36 -0.91 -11.54
N PHE A 92 -6.43 0.34 -11.09
CA PHE A 92 -5.77 1.46 -11.76
C PHE A 92 -4.93 2.25 -10.74
N ALA A 93 -3.73 1.75 -10.46
CA ALA A 93 -2.67 2.62 -10.01
C ALA A 93 -2.40 3.65 -11.12
N SER A 94 -2.35 4.92 -10.75
CA SER A 94 -2.20 6.03 -11.68
C SER A 94 -0.82 5.96 -12.34
N HIS A 95 -0.73 5.53 -13.60
CA HIS A 95 0.53 5.47 -14.35
C HIS A 95 0.98 6.86 -14.88
N ASN A 96 0.70 7.95 -14.16
CA ASN A 96 1.07 9.31 -14.57
C ASN A 96 2.07 9.92 -13.59
N TRP A 97 3.09 10.57 -14.16
CA TRP A 97 4.17 11.33 -13.51
C TRP A 97 3.69 12.30 -12.41
N TRP A 98 2.47 12.82 -12.53
CA TRP A 98 1.91 13.82 -11.62
C TRP A 98 1.00 13.26 -10.53
N TYR A 99 0.88 11.93 -10.43
CA TYR A 99 -0.20 11.26 -9.71
C TYR A 99 -1.59 11.61 -10.30
N SER A 100 -2.57 10.70 -10.26
CA SER A 100 -3.90 11.05 -10.78
C SER A 100 -4.69 11.88 -9.76
N LEU A 101 -5.79 12.49 -10.21
CA LEU A 101 -6.77 13.14 -9.33
C LEU A 101 -7.22 12.22 -8.17
N ASN A 102 -7.16 10.89 -8.35
CA ASN A 102 -7.50 9.91 -7.31
C ASN A 102 -6.48 9.90 -6.15
N TYR A 103 -5.19 10.18 -6.41
CA TYR A 103 -4.17 10.33 -5.37
C TYR A 103 -4.45 11.54 -4.49
N TYR A 104 -4.81 12.67 -5.10
CA TYR A 104 -5.14 13.91 -4.36
C TYR A 104 -6.44 13.81 -3.55
N LEU A 105 -7.34 12.89 -3.91
CA LEU A 105 -8.59 12.63 -3.19
C LEU A 105 -8.47 11.49 -2.16
N GLY A 106 -7.29 10.89 -2.00
CA GLY A 106 -7.07 9.79 -1.04
C GLY A 106 -7.70 8.45 -1.45
N PHE A 107 -8.00 8.26 -2.74
CA PHE A 107 -8.55 7.02 -3.29
C PHE A 107 -7.47 6.01 -3.74
N GLU A 108 -6.19 6.27 -3.43
CA GLU A 108 -5.07 5.42 -3.82
C GLU A 108 -4.48 4.65 -2.62
N ASP A 109 -4.24 3.35 -2.82
CA ASP A 109 -3.42 2.41 -2.03
C ASP A 109 -3.36 2.60 -0.50
N ASP A 110 -4.51 2.47 0.18
CA ASP A 110 -4.61 2.53 1.66
C ASP A 110 -4.57 1.12 2.30
N TYR A 111 -3.76 0.97 3.36
CA TYR A 111 -3.56 -0.30 4.07
C TYR A 111 -3.71 -0.12 5.58
N GLY A 112 -4.25 -1.14 6.24
CA GLY A 112 -4.39 -1.17 7.69
C GLY A 112 -4.30 -2.58 8.25
N VAL A 113 -4.12 -2.66 9.56
CA VAL A 113 -4.15 -3.93 10.29
C VAL A 113 -5.61 -4.36 10.41
N GLY A 114 -5.94 -5.50 9.81
CA GLY A 114 -7.31 -5.95 9.67
C GLY A 114 -7.44 -7.27 8.92
N PHE A 115 -8.66 -7.53 8.44
CA PHE A 115 -8.94 -8.67 7.59
C PHE A 115 -9.79 -8.28 6.39
N ASN A 116 -9.62 -9.01 5.30
CA ASN A 116 -10.43 -8.91 4.10
C ASN A 116 -11.15 -10.22 3.80
N ILE A 117 -12.31 -10.11 3.17
CA ILE A 117 -13.06 -11.19 2.55
C ILE A 117 -13.28 -10.79 1.09
N ASN A 118 -12.79 -11.59 0.16
CA ASN A 118 -12.98 -11.40 -1.28
C ASN A 118 -13.88 -12.54 -1.78
N HIS A 119 -15.01 -12.21 -2.38
CA HIS A 119 -15.96 -13.19 -2.90
C HIS A 119 -16.27 -12.92 -4.37
N LYS A 120 -16.14 -13.96 -5.21
CA LYS A 120 -16.46 -13.93 -6.63
C LYS A 120 -17.74 -14.72 -6.88
N PHE A 121 -18.64 -14.17 -7.68
CA PHE A 121 -19.87 -14.83 -8.07
C PHE A 121 -20.25 -14.43 -9.50
N ASN A 122 -20.07 -15.34 -10.45
CA ASN A 122 -20.21 -15.08 -11.89
C ASN A 122 -19.35 -13.87 -12.32
N ASN A 123 -20.00 -12.78 -12.74
CA ASN A 123 -19.34 -11.55 -13.19
C ASN A 123 -19.26 -10.48 -12.09
N PHE A 124 -19.62 -10.83 -10.85
CA PHE A 124 -19.56 -9.94 -9.69
C PHE A 124 -18.40 -10.32 -8.77
N GLU A 125 -17.64 -9.32 -8.37
CA GLU A 125 -16.63 -9.43 -7.31
C GLU A 125 -17.04 -8.51 -6.17
N THR A 126 -17.04 -9.04 -4.95
CA THR A 126 -17.43 -8.33 -3.74
C THR A 126 -16.30 -8.42 -2.72
N ASP A 127 -15.87 -7.27 -2.24
CA ASP A 127 -14.85 -7.15 -1.21
C ASP A 127 -15.44 -6.59 0.07
N PHE A 128 -15.08 -7.21 1.20
CA PHE A 128 -15.34 -6.70 2.53
C PHE A 128 -14.02 -6.52 3.26
N SER A 129 -13.83 -5.37 3.90
CA SER A 129 -12.65 -5.07 4.73
C SER A 129 -13.08 -4.61 6.11
N PHE A 130 -12.46 -5.18 7.13
CA PHE A 130 -12.51 -4.66 8.49
C PHE A 130 -11.10 -4.25 8.92
N ILE A 131 -10.93 -2.98 9.27
CA ILE A 131 -9.65 -2.42 9.69
C ILE A 131 -9.74 -2.05 11.16
N GLN A 132 -8.97 -2.75 11.99
CA GLN A 132 -8.91 -2.49 13.42
C GLN A 132 -8.03 -1.27 13.73
N SER A 133 -6.92 -1.13 13.01
CA SER A 133 -6.03 0.01 13.18
C SER A 133 -5.28 0.35 11.91
N SER A 134 -4.79 1.58 11.87
CA SER A 134 -3.70 2.03 11.02
C SER A 134 -2.45 1.16 11.22
N LEU A 135 -1.65 0.98 10.16
CA LEU A 135 -0.34 0.36 10.30
C LEU A 135 0.66 1.30 11.00
N TYR A 136 0.63 2.59 10.63
CA TYR A 136 1.44 3.64 11.25
C TYR A 136 0.55 4.64 11.98
N LYS A 137 1.05 5.35 13.00
CA LYS A 137 0.24 6.31 13.78
C LYS A 137 -0.18 7.51 12.90
N GLY A 138 -1.29 8.18 13.23
CA GLY A 138 -1.75 9.36 12.47
C GLY A 138 -0.78 10.56 12.45
N SER A 139 0.22 10.59 13.33
CA SER A 139 1.31 11.57 13.34
C SER A 139 2.52 11.17 12.48
N ASP A 140 2.41 10.07 11.74
CA ASP A 140 3.48 9.43 10.98
C ASP A 140 3.19 9.59 9.49
N TYR A 141 4.10 10.24 8.75
CA TYR A 141 3.96 10.60 7.34
C TYR A 141 3.90 9.39 6.38
N ARG A 142 3.90 8.17 6.93
CA ARG A 142 3.91 6.89 6.23
C ARG A 142 2.52 6.33 5.89
N ASN A 143 1.45 6.98 6.37
CA ASN A 143 0.08 6.63 5.99
C ASN A 143 -0.32 7.39 4.72
N PHE A 144 -0.71 6.66 3.67
CA PHE A 144 -1.05 7.23 2.36
C PHE A 144 -2.52 7.70 2.22
N ALA A 145 -3.35 7.52 3.25
CA ALA A 145 -4.70 8.06 3.27
C ALA A 145 -5.16 8.41 4.69
N GLY A 146 -6.17 9.28 4.77
CA GLY A 146 -6.83 9.73 6.01
C GLY A 146 -7.15 8.56 6.91
N THR A 147 -6.37 8.42 7.96
CA THR A 147 -6.34 7.23 8.79
C THR A 147 -6.53 7.66 10.23
N ILE A 148 -7.33 6.87 10.95
CA ILE A 148 -7.83 7.15 12.31
C ILE A 148 -6.78 7.86 13.15
N GLY A 149 -7.00 9.16 13.37
CA GLY A 149 -6.22 9.95 14.28
C GLY A 149 -6.72 9.68 15.69
N SER A 150 -5.85 9.14 16.54
CA SER A 150 -6.08 9.18 17.98
C SER A 150 -5.28 10.33 18.58
N GLY A 151 -5.99 11.25 19.23
CA GLY A 151 -5.40 12.40 19.92
C GLY A 151 -5.74 12.36 21.40
N THR A 152 -4.75 12.52 22.27
CA THR A 152 -4.99 12.64 23.72
C THR A 152 -5.02 14.12 24.08
N VAL A 153 -6.16 14.61 24.56
CA VAL A 153 -6.31 15.96 25.13
C VAL A 153 -6.74 15.79 26.58
N ASN A 154 -5.95 16.32 27.53
CA ASN A 154 -6.20 16.23 28.97
C ASN A 154 -6.43 14.79 29.50
N GLY A 155 -5.69 13.81 28.99
CA GLY A 155 -5.77 12.42 29.47
C GLY A 155 -6.91 11.58 28.87
N THR A 156 -7.76 12.17 28.02
CA THR A 156 -8.81 11.44 27.29
C THR A 156 -8.37 11.23 25.84
N THR A 157 -8.40 9.98 25.39
CA THR A 157 -8.07 9.61 24.00
C THR A 157 -9.33 9.69 23.14
N TYR A 158 -9.29 10.56 22.12
CA TYR A 158 -10.34 10.70 21.13
C TYR A 158 -9.94 9.94 19.87
N THR A 159 -10.82 9.08 19.39
CA THR A 159 -10.63 8.32 18.15
C THR A 159 -11.56 8.90 17.10
N GLN A 160 -11.02 9.49 16.03
CA GLN A 160 -11.82 10.01 14.93
C GLN A 160 -11.54 9.20 13.66
N SER A 161 -12.59 8.56 13.14
CA SER A 161 -12.65 8.03 11.78
C SER A 161 -13.00 9.18 10.85
N THR A 162 -12.24 9.36 9.76
CA THR A 162 -12.69 10.14 8.60
C THR A 162 -13.27 9.18 7.57
#